data_AF-Q3J1F6-F1
#
_entry.id   AF-Q3J1F6-F1
#
_cell.length_a   1.000
_cell.length_b   1.000
_cell.length_c   1.000
_cell.angle_alpha   90.00
_cell.angle_beta   90.00
_cell.angle_gamma   90.00
#
_symmetry.space_group_name_H-M   'P 1'
#
loop_
_entity.id
_entity.type
_entity.pdbx_description
1 polymer ?
#
loop_
_entity_poly.entity_id
_entity_poly.type
_entity_poly.pdbx_seq_one_letter_code
_entity_poly.pdbx_strand_id
1 'polypeptide(L)'
;MLMLTPAALEMARALKRRERDARRGKLATERAERLTDAMAARMRAAFAEGHAASLFALEGPFRHAIRSGLCLQGWKWDAADEMAAAMVAEALRKAGVKRPSWNEGQPEWTIESGALIEHTRCQRCHKPLPEGHQKFCSSICKRSHHSRLSALRHADAETAIRMAIRLD
;
A
#
# COMPACT_ATOMS: atom_id res chain seq x y z
N MET A 1 10.52 -28.72 -45.42
CA MET A 1 10.68 -27.37 -44.86
C MET A 1 9.35 -26.99 -44.22
N LEU A 2 9.22 -27.09 -42.88
CA LEU A 2 7.96 -26.77 -42.22
C LEU A 2 7.73 -25.26 -42.29
N MET A 3 6.80 -24.82 -43.14
CA MET A 3 6.38 -23.43 -43.21
C MET A 3 5.56 -23.09 -41.96
N LEU A 4 5.99 -22.07 -41.22
CA LEU A 4 5.21 -21.55 -40.10
C LEU A 4 3.94 -20.88 -40.62
N THR A 5 2.81 -21.16 -39.98
CA THR A 5 1.55 -20.47 -40.28
C THR A 5 1.68 -18.98 -39.93
N PRO A 6 0.88 -18.08 -40.56
CA PRO A 6 0.90 -16.65 -40.25
C PRO A 6 0.71 -16.35 -38.74
N ALA A 7 -0.18 -17.09 -38.07
CA ALA A 7 -0.40 -16.98 -36.62
C ALA A 7 0.84 -17.39 -35.81
N ALA A 8 1.52 -18.47 -36.20
CA ALA A 8 2.75 -18.91 -35.53
C ALA A 8 3.89 -17.89 -35.68
N LEU A 9 4.00 -17.24 -36.84
CA LEU A 9 4.95 -16.14 -37.05
C LEU A 9 4.63 -14.93 -36.17
N GLU A 10 3.35 -14.59 -36.01
CA GLU A 10 2.92 -13.49 -35.14
C GLU A 10 3.23 -13.77 -33.67
N MET A 11 2.92 -14.98 -33.19
CA MET A 11 3.27 -15.43 -31.84
C MET A 11 4.78 -15.39 -31.60
N ALA A 12 5.59 -15.88 -32.54
CA ALA A 12 7.05 -15.83 -32.43
C ALA A 12 7.58 -14.39 -32.36
N ARG A 13 7.00 -13.46 -33.13
CA ARG A 13 7.33 -12.03 -33.04
C ARG A 13 6.94 -11.45 -31.68
N ALA A 14 5.78 -11.83 -31.14
CA ALA A 14 5.34 -11.37 -29.82
C ALA A 14 6.26 -11.86 -28.69
N LEU A 15 6.71 -13.12 -28.74
CA LEU A 15 7.66 -13.67 -27.78
C LEU A 15 9.00 -12.95 -27.82
N LYS A 16 9.58 -12.74 -29.02
CA LYS A 16 10.82 -11.98 -29.18
C LYS A 16 10.72 -10.53 -28.68
N ARG A 17 9.55 -9.90 -28.81
CA ARG A 17 9.30 -8.57 -28.23
C ARG A 17 9.31 -8.61 -26.70
N ARG A 18 8.61 -9.56 -26.09
CA ARG A 18 8.58 -9.73 -24.63
C ARG A 18 9.97 -9.97 -24.05
N GLU A 19 10.76 -10.82 -24.69
CA GLU A 19 12.15 -11.09 -24.30
C GLU A 19 13.04 -9.84 -24.39
N ARG A 20 12.88 -9.05 -25.47
CA ARG A 20 13.58 -7.78 -25.62
C ARG A 20 13.21 -6.78 -24.53
N ASP A 21 11.92 -6.66 -24.23
CA ASP A 21 11.41 -5.77 -23.18
C ASP A 21 11.96 -6.20 -21.81
N ALA A 22 11.97 -7.50 -21.51
CA ALA A 22 12.53 -8.08 -20.29
C ALA A 22 14.02 -7.77 -20.13
N ARG A 23 14.79 -7.92 -21.22
CA ARG A 23 16.22 -7.60 -21.21
C ARG A 23 16.49 -6.11 -20.99
N ARG A 24 15.59 -5.24 -21.48
CA ARG A 24 15.71 -3.78 -21.34
C ARG A 24 15.15 -3.24 -20.02
N GLY A 25 14.31 -4.01 -19.33
CA GLY A 25 13.54 -3.51 -18.20
C GLY A 25 12.56 -2.40 -18.58
N LYS A 26 12.12 -2.34 -19.85
CA LYS A 26 11.22 -1.29 -20.35
C LYS A 26 10.15 -1.87 -21.27
N LEU A 27 8.91 -1.45 -21.05
CA LEU A 27 7.80 -1.70 -21.96
C LEU A 27 7.79 -0.66 -23.07
N ALA A 28 7.28 -1.03 -24.25
CA ALA A 28 6.97 -0.07 -25.30
C ALA A 28 5.92 0.94 -24.81
N THR A 29 6.14 2.23 -25.09
CA THR A 29 5.29 3.34 -24.61
C THR A 29 3.81 3.12 -24.92
N GLU A 30 3.46 2.80 -26.16
CA GLU A 30 2.07 2.53 -26.56
C GLU A 30 1.43 1.37 -25.78
N ARG A 31 2.22 0.34 -25.43
CA ARG A 31 1.73 -0.80 -24.62
C ARG A 31 1.49 -0.36 -23.18
N ALA A 32 2.41 0.42 -22.61
CA ALA A 32 2.26 0.97 -21.27
C ALA A 32 1.04 1.89 -21.20
N GLU A 33 0.89 2.82 -22.16
CA GLU A 33 -0.22 3.76 -22.24
C GLU A 33 -1.57 3.04 -22.27
N ARG A 34 -1.79 2.11 -23.22
CA ARG A 34 -3.04 1.35 -23.29
C ARG A 34 -3.37 0.60 -22.01
N LEU A 35 -2.37 0.01 -21.35
CA LEU A 35 -2.58 -0.68 -20.08
C LEU A 35 -2.95 0.30 -18.96
N THR A 36 -2.28 1.44 -18.88
CA THR A 36 -2.61 2.48 -17.89
C THR A 36 -4.00 3.08 -18.10
N ASP A 37 -4.44 3.26 -19.35
CA ASP A 37 -5.78 3.75 -19.68
C ASP A 37 -6.86 2.74 -19.28
N ALA A 38 -6.64 1.45 -19.60
CA ALA A 38 -7.55 0.38 -19.21
C ALA A 38 -7.66 0.23 -17.68
N MET A 39 -6.53 0.34 -16.97
CA MET A 39 -6.53 0.33 -15.50
C MET A 39 -7.30 1.52 -14.92
N ALA A 40 -7.05 2.73 -15.41
CA ALA A 40 -7.75 3.94 -14.94
C ALA A 40 -9.26 3.85 -15.19
N ALA A 41 -9.67 3.35 -16.36
CA ALA A 41 -11.07 3.10 -16.68
C ALA A 41 -11.68 2.07 -15.72
N ARG A 42 -10.98 0.96 -15.42
CA ARG A 42 -11.49 -0.06 -14.50
C ARG A 42 -11.59 0.43 -13.06
N MET A 43 -10.63 1.24 -12.59
CA MET A 43 -10.70 1.89 -11.27
C MET A 43 -11.94 2.76 -11.15
N ARG A 44 -12.19 3.64 -12.15
CA ARG A 44 -13.38 4.50 -12.19
C ARG A 44 -14.67 3.69 -12.20
N ALA A 45 -14.75 2.65 -13.04
CA ALA A 45 -15.91 1.78 -13.13
C ALA A 45 -16.18 1.08 -11.79
N ALA A 46 -15.16 0.44 -11.19
CA ALA A 46 -15.32 -0.27 -9.92
C ALA A 46 -15.78 0.65 -8.78
N PHE A 47 -15.33 1.90 -8.76
CA PHE A 47 -15.79 2.90 -7.80
C PHE A 47 -17.23 3.37 -8.08
N ALA A 48 -17.55 3.69 -9.33
CA ALA A 48 -18.88 4.13 -9.73
C ALA A 48 -19.96 3.04 -9.52
N GLU A 49 -19.59 1.77 -9.71
CA GLU A 49 -20.43 0.59 -9.48
C GLU A 49 -20.58 0.23 -7.98
N GLY A 50 -19.85 0.90 -7.08
CA GLY A 50 -19.87 0.61 -5.64
C GLY A 50 -19.15 -0.69 -5.24
N HIS A 51 -18.44 -1.35 -6.16
CA HIS A 51 -17.62 -2.53 -5.87
C HIS A 51 -16.32 -2.19 -5.14
N ALA A 52 -15.89 -0.94 -5.20
CA ALA A 52 -14.70 -0.43 -4.54
C ALA A 52 -15.04 0.77 -3.65
N ALA A 53 -14.59 0.75 -2.40
CA ALA A 53 -14.75 1.86 -1.46
C ALA A 53 -13.91 3.10 -1.82
N SER A 54 -12.90 2.95 -2.68
CA SER A 54 -12.08 4.05 -3.18
C SER A 54 -11.43 3.71 -4.52
N LEU A 55 -10.98 4.74 -5.24
CA LEU A 55 -10.20 4.55 -6.47
C LEU A 55 -8.84 3.86 -6.22
N PHE A 56 -8.35 3.84 -4.98
CA PHE A 56 -7.13 3.13 -4.58
C PHE A 56 -7.35 1.62 -4.38
N ALA A 57 -8.59 1.13 -4.32
CA ALA A 57 -8.88 -0.26 -3.98
C ALA A 57 -8.19 -1.29 -4.89
N LEU A 58 -7.95 -0.93 -6.16
CA LEU A 58 -7.30 -1.81 -7.14
C LEU A 58 -5.79 -1.61 -7.26
N GLU A 59 -5.18 -0.72 -6.47
CA GLU A 59 -3.73 -0.45 -6.50
C GLU A 59 -2.91 -1.72 -6.25
N GLY A 60 -3.19 -2.40 -5.13
CA GLY A 60 -2.50 -3.63 -4.74
C GLY A 60 -2.67 -4.76 -5.77
N PRO A 61 -3.92 -5.12 -6.14
CA PRO A 61 -4.19 -6.13 -7.16
C PRO A 61 -3.50 -5.86 -8.50
N PHE A 62 -3.54 -4.62 -9.02
CA PHE A 62 -2.89 -4.31 -10.28
C PHE A 62 -1.37 -4.38 -10.19
N ARG A 63 -0.76 -3.83 -9.14
CA ARG A 63 0.70 -3.89 -8.96
C ARG A 63 1.16 -5.35 -8.88
N HIS A 64 0.43 -6.17 -8.12
CA HIS A 64 0.71 -7.60 -8.02
C HIS A 64 0.63 -8.30 -9.39
N ALA A 65 -0.48 -8.11 -10.12
CA ALA A 65 -0.73 -8.77 -11.40
C ALA A 65 0.28 -8.36 -12.48
N ILE A 66 0.64 -7.08 -12.56
CA ILE A 66 1.65 -6.60 -13.51
C ILE A 66 3.01 -7.19 -13.18
N ARG A 67 3.45 -7.05 -11.91
CA ARG A 67 4.75 -7.55 -11.48
C ARG A 67 4.89 -9.05 -11.72
N SER A 68 3.91 -9.85 -11.31
CA SER A 68 3.95 -11.31 -11.52
C SER A 68 4.00 -11.64 -13.01
N GLY A 69 3.20 -10.96 -13.83
CA GLY A 69 3.22 -11.11 -15.28
C GLY A 69 4.56 -10.74 -15.93
N LEU A 70 5.26 -9.71 -15.43
CA LEU A 70 6.59 -9.31 -15.91
C LEU A 70 7.67 -10.30 -15.46
N CYS A 71 7.63 -10.77 -14.21
CA CYS A 71 8.55 -11.82 -13.73
C CYS A 71 8.43 -13.10 -14.58
N LEU A 72 7.20 -13.51 -14.92
CA LEU A 72 6.96 -14.65 -15.81
C LEU A 72 7.43 -14.41 -17.27
N GLN A 73 7.61 -13.15 -17.67
CA GLN A 73 8.23 -12.78 -18.94
C GLN A 73 9.76 -12.75 -18.87
N GLY A 74 10.37 -13.09 -17.73
CA GLY A 74 11.82 -13.13 -17.53
C GLY A 74 12.42 -11.80 -17.04
N TRP A 75 11.60 -10.87 -16.56
CA TRP A 75 12.11 -9.64 -15.95
C TRP A 75 12.77 -9.93 -14.60
N LYS A 76 13.81 -9.17 -14.27
CA LYS A 76 14.34 -9.12 -12.91
C LYS A 76 13.27 -8.55 -11.97
N TRP A 77 13.24 -9.04 -10.74
CA TRP A 77 12.22 -8.68 -9.77
C TRP A 77 12.17 -7.15 -9.52
N ASP A 78 13.32 -6.51 -9.32
CA ASP A 78 13.38 -5.07 -9.04
C ASP A 78 12.80 -4.24 -10.20
N ALA A 79 13.22 -4.54 -11.43
CA ALA A 79 12.73 -3.85 -12.62
C ALA A 79 11.23 -4.11 -12.87
N ALA A 80 10.75 -5.31 -12.57
CA ALA A 80 9.33 -5.65 -12.67
C ALA A 80 8.49 -4.89 -11.63
N ASP A 81 8.97 -4.78 -10.39
CA ASP A 81 8.27 -4.06 -9.33
C ASP A 81 8.28 -2.53 -9.57
N GLU A 82 9.40 -1.97 -10.00
CA GLU A 82 9.50 -0.55 -10.39
C GLU A 82 8.55 -0.22 -11.55
N MET A 83 8.55 -1.04 -12.61
CA MET A 83 7.63 -0.85 -13.73
C MET A 83 6.17 -0.97 -13.30
N ALA A 84 5.84 -1.97 -12.49
CA ALA A 84 4.49 -2.14 -11.96
C ALA A 84 4.05 -0.92 -11.12
N ALA A 85 4.92 -0.43 -10.24
CA ALA A 85 4.66 0.76 -9.43
C ALA A 85 4.44 2.00 -10.31
N ALA A 86 5.29 2.22 -11.31
CA ALA A 86 5.17 3.35 -12.23
C ALA A 86 3.87 3.31 -13.05
N MET A 87 3.51 2.12 -13.58
CA MET A 87 2.27 1.96 -14.34
C MET A 87 1.02 2.19 -13.49
N VAL A 88 1.00 1.68 -12.25
CA VAL A 88 -0.14 1.86 -11.35
C VAL A 88 -0.24 3.32 -10.89
N ALA A 89 0.89 3.99 -10.61
CA ALA A 89 0.91 5.42 -10.28
C ALA A 89 0.35 6.27 -11.43
N GLU A 90 0.74 5.97 -12.67
CA GLU A 90 0.22 6.67 -13.85
C GLU A 90 -1.29 6.41 -14.06
N ALA A 91 -1.75 5.17 -13.84
CA ALA A 91 -3.17 4.84 -13.91
C ALA A 91 -3.99 5.59 -12.85
N LEU A 92 -3.49 5.69 -11.60
CA LEU A 92 -4.12 6.47 -10.54
C LEU A 92 -4.17 7.97 -10.90
N ARG A 93 -3.09 8.52 -11.47
CA ARG A 93 -3.06 9.89 -11.98
C ARG A 93 -4.12 10.10 -13.07
N LYS A 94 -4.22 9.19 -14.04
CA LYS A 94 -5.24 9.20 -15.10
C LYS A 94 -6.65 8.98 -14.58
N ALA A 95 -6.83 8.27 -13.47
CA ALA A 95 -8.11 8.11 -12.79
C ALA A 95 -8.54 9.39 -12.03
N GLY A 96 -7.69 10.42 -11.95
CA GLY A 96 -7.96 11.69 -11.29
C GLY A 96 -7.65 11.67 -9.80
N VAL A 97 -6.91 10.67 -9.32
CA VAL A 97 -6.62 10.48 -7.90
C VAL A 97 -5.41 11.33 -7.50
N LYS A 98 -5.53 12.05 -6.38
CA LYS A 98 -4.40 12.68 -5.70
C LYS A 98 -4.10 11.91 -4.43
N ARG A 99 -2.83 11.54 -4.22
CA ARG A 99 -2.42 10.96 -2.93
C ARG A 99 -2.45 12.06 -1.87
N PRO A 100 -2.91 11.76 -0.65
CA PRO A 100 -2.71 12.66 0.47
C PRO A 100 -1.22 12.88 0.67
N SER A 101 -0.86 14.10 1.07
CA SER A 101 0.46 14.41 1.61
C SER A 101 0.74 13.53 2.84
N TRP A 102 2.01 13.43 3.23
CA TRP A 102 2.39 12.69 4.43
C TRP A 102 1.59 13.13 5.67
N ASN A 103 1.42 14.45 5.82
CA ASN A 103 0.67 15.04 6.93
C ASN A 103 -0.82 14.67 6.84
N GLU A 104 -1.41 14.74 5.65
CA GLU A 104 -2.81 14.36 5.42
C GLU A 104 -3.10 12.87 5.67
N GLY A 105 -2.08 12.02 5.57
CA GLY A 105 -2.17 10.60 5.87
C GLY A 105 -2.08 10.25 7.36
N GLN A 106 -1.80 11.24 8.23
CA GLN A 106 -1.70 11.00 9.67
C GLN A 106 -3.10 10.95 10.31
N PRO A 107 -3.32 10.07 11.31
CA PRO A 107 -4.55 10.08 12.09
C PRO A 107 -4.89 11.47 12.64
N GLU A 108 -3.86 12.22 13.06
CA GLU A 108 -3.96 13.57 13.60
C GLU A 108 -4.55 14.58 12.61
N TRP A 109 -4.49 14.32 11.30
CA TRP A 109 -5.09 15.19 10.28
C TRP A 109 -6.62 15.03 10.19
N THR A 110 -7.11 13.82 10.47
CA THR A 110 -8.56 13.53 10.49
C THR A 110 -9.19 13.83 11.84
N ILE A 111 -8.38 13.98 12.88
CA ILE A 111 -8.78 14.40 14.21
C ILE A 111 -8.72 15.93 14.25
N GLU A 112 -9.85 16.61 14.05
CA GLU A 112 -9.92 18.06 14.32
C GLU A 112 -9.40 18.36 15.72
N SER A 113 -8.59 19.41 15.87
CA SER A 113 -8.08 19.86 17.16
C SER A 113 -9.26 20.17 18.10
N GLY A 114 -9.55 19.26 19.02
CA GLY A 114 -10.71 19.33 19.94
C GLY A 114 -11.78 18.27 19.72
N ALA A 115 -11.69 17.46 18.65
CA ALA A 115 -12.54 16.28 18.47
C ALA A 115 -12.31 15.30 19.63
N LEU A 116 -13.35 15.11 20.45
CA LEU A 116 -13.37 14.10 21.49
C LEU A 116 -13.39 12.73 20.81
N ILE A 117 -12.21 12.12 20.63
CA ILE A 117 -12.13 10.72 20.22
C ILE A 117 -12.68 9.90 21.36
N GLU A 118 -13.87 9.35 21.17
CA GLU A 118 -14.46 8.43 22.11
C GLU A 118 -13.65 7.13 22.10
N HIS A 119 -12.92 6.88 23.18
CA HIS A 119 -12.27 5.60 23.37
C HIS A 119 -13.33 4.60 23.84
N THR A 120 -13.50 3.51 23.10
CA THR A 120 -14.33 2.36 23.53
C THR A 120 -13.53 1.33 24.33
N ARG A 121 -12.19 1.44 24.31
CA ARG A 121 -11.26 0.49 24.92
C ARG A 121 -10.17 1.20 25.72
N CYS A 122 -9.73 0.55 26.79
CA CYS A 122 -8.67 1.05 27.66
C CYS A 122 -7.34 1.13 26.90
N GLN A 123 -6.68 2.29 26.93
CA GLN A 123 -5.39 2.52 26.26
C GLN A 123 -4.27 1.56 26.70
N ARG A 124 -4.35 1.00 27.91
CA ARG A 124 -3.31 0.11 28.45
C ARG A 124 -3.60 -1.37 28.25
N CYS A 125 -4.80 -1.82 28.58
CA CYS A 125 -5.13 -3.26 28.60
C CYS A 125 -6.10 -3.68 27.49
N HIS A 126 -6.56 -2.74 26.66
CA HIS A 126 -7.45 -2.96 25.51
C HIS A 126 -8.82 -3.59 25.82
N LYS A 127 -9.15 -3.77 27.10
CA LYS A 127 -10.49 -4.17 27.57
C LYS A 127 -11.50 -3.03 27.31
N PRO A 128 -12.80 -3.34 27.11
CA PRO A 128 -13.85 -2.33 27.00
C PRO A 128 -13.80 -1.32 28.16
N LEU A 129 -14.05 -0.05 27.87
CA LEU A 129 -14.13 0.97 28.92
C LEU A 129 -15.48 0.87 29.63
N PRO A 130 -15.49 0.89 30.98
CA PRO A 130 -16.72 1.05 31.75
C PRO A 130 -17.39 2.40 31.44
N GLU A 131 -18.70 2.49 31.67
CA GLU A 131 -19.45 3.73 31.48
C GLU A 131 -18.85 4.89 32.29
N GLY A 132 -18.75 6.08 31.68
CA GLY A 132 -18.13 7.25 32.29
C GLY A 132 -16.59 7.28 32.25
N HIS A 133 -15.93 6.24 31.76
CA HIS A 133 -14.47 6.23 31.60
C HIS A 133 -14.04 6.66 30.19
N GLN A 134 -13.14 7.65 30.10
CA GLN A 134 -12.73 8.23 28.81
C GLN A 134 -11.44 7.64 28.21
N LYS A 135 -10.59 6.97 29.00
CA LYS A 135 -9.24 6.55 28.53
C LYS A 135 -8.69 5.27 29.16
N PHE A 136 -8.96 5.06 30.44
CA PHE A 136 -8.48 3.90 31.21
C PHE A 136 -9.60 3.22 31.96
N CYS A 137 -9.63 1.89 31.97
CA CYS A 137 -10.69 1.13 32.65
C CYS A 137 -10.59 1.20 34.18
N SER A 138 -9.43 1.59 34.73
CA SER A 138 -9.23 1.71 36.17
C SER A 138 -8.09 2.66 36.51
N SER A 139 -8.05 3.11 37.77
CA SER A 139 -6.95 3.91 38.33
C SER A 139 -5.61 3.16 38.28
N ILE A 140 -5.63 1.82 38.35
CA ILE A 140 -4.45 0.97 38.19
C ILE A 140 -3.91 1.10 36.77
N CYS A 141 -4.76 0.94 35.76
CA CYS A 141 -4.35 1.07 34.36
C CYS A 141 -3.81 2.48 34.06
N LYS A 142 -4.47 3.52 34.60
CA LYS A 142 -4.01 4.91 34.49
C LYS A 142 -2.62 5.09 35.12
N ARG A 143 -2.45 4.70 36.39
CA ARG A 143 -1.17 4.84 37.11
C ARG A 143 -0.05 4.10 36.42
N SER A 144 -0.23 2.81 36.12
CA SER A 144 0.86 2.08 35.47
C SER A 144 1.21 2.63 34.09
N HIS A 145 0.23 3.12 33.32
CA HIS A 145 0.51 3.74 32.02
C HIS A 145 1.39 4.98 32.19
N HIS A 146 1.04 5.87 33.12
CA HIS A 146 1.85 7.04 33.43
C HIS A 146 3.22 6.69 34.03
N SER A 147 3.32 5.65 34.87
CA SER A 147 4.60 5.16 35.37
C SER A 147 5.51 4.66 34.24
N ARG A 148 4.96 3.91 33.27
CA ARG A 148 5.73 3.46 32.09
C ARG A 148 6.19 4.65 31.25
N LEU A 149 5.31 5.63 30.99
CA LEU A 149 5.68 6.84 30.25
C LEU A 149 6.73 7.67 30.99
N SER A 150 6.63 7.77 32.32
CA SER A 150 7.62 8.45 33.14
C SER A 150 8.98 7.75 33.05
N ALA A 151 9.00 6.42 33.16
CA ALA A 151 10.23 5.63 33.02
C ALA A 151 10.87 5.83 31.63
N LEU A 152 10.07 5.85 30.55
CA LEU A 152 10.57 6.11 29.20
C LEU A 152 11.15 7.53 29.05
N ARG A 153 10.51 8.54 29.65
CA ARG A 153 10.97 9.95 29.57
C ARG A 153 12.25 10.21 30.36
N HIS A 154 12.48 9.47 31.44
CA HIS A 154 13.63 9.64 32.33
C HIS A 154 14.66 8.51 32.19
N ALA A 155 14.55 7.67 31.15
CA ALA A 155 15.52 6.61 30.90
C ALA A 155 16.84 7.22 30.42
N ASP A 156 17.94 6.86 31.08
CA ASP A 156 19.28 7.07 30.54
C ASP A 156 19.55 6.10 29.37
N ALA A 157 20.67 6.30 28.66
CA ALA A 157 21.00 5.52 27.47
C ALA A 157 21.02 4.00 27.73
N GLU A 158 21.57 3.56 28.86
CA GLU A 158 21.70 2.15 29.20
C GLU A 158 20.33 1.53 29.57
N THR A 159 19.49 2.28 30.28
CA THR A 159 18.14 1.88 30.64
C THR A 159 17.25 1.83 29.40
N ALA A 160 17.37 2.80 28.49
CA ALA A 160 16.64 2.83 27.23
C ALA A 160 16.98 1.61 26.36
N ILE A 161 18.27 1.25 26.26
CA ILE A 161 18.73 0.05 25.54
C ILE A 161 18.11 -1.22 26.17
N ARG A 162 18.16 -1.36 27.50
CA ARG A 162 17.56 -2.52 28.19
C ARG A 162 16.04 -2.61 27.98
N MET A 163 15.35 -1.47 27.98
CA MET A 163 13.90 -1.41 27.70
C MET A 163 13.57 -1.78 26.25
N ALA A 164 14.43 -1.43 25.28
CA ALA A 164 14.24 -1.76 23.87
C ALA A 164 14.51 -3.24 23.57
N ILE A 165 15.45 -3.87 24.28
CA ILE A 165 15.82 -5.28 24.09
C ILE A 165 14.79 -6.22 24.75
N ARG A 166 14.13 -5.80 25.83
CA ARG A 166 12.99 -6.53 26.40
C ARG A 166 11.74 -6.33 25.54
N LEU A 167 11.75 -6.99 24.39
CA LEU A 167 10.54 -7.30 23.63
C LEU A 167 9.92 -8.56 24.25
N ASP A 168 8.95 -8.34 25.14
CA ASP A 168 7.86 -9.31 25.37
C ASP A 168 6.77 -9.07 24.32
#